data_AF-A0A929K952-F1
#
_entry.id   AF-A0A929K952-F1
#
_cell.length_a   1.000
_cell.length_b   1.000
_cell.length_c   1.000
_cell.angle_alpha   90.00
_cell.angle_beta   90.00
_cell.angle_gamma   90.00
#
_symmetry.space_group_name_H-M   'P 1'
#
loop_
_entity.id
_entity.type
_entity.pdbx_description
1 polymer ?
#
loop_
_entity_poly.entity_id
_entity_poly.type
_entity_poly.pdbx_seq_one_letter_code
_entity_poly.pdbx_strand_id
1 'polypeptide(L)'
;LLNLSENQLKRLPAEIVELKNLTLLDLSGNPLESPPLDIANKGIEAIRSYFKSLEAERRALNEVKVLLVGDGGAGKTSLVKQLLGEEFDKHEPKTHGINLRDWNAEDIQVHFWDFGGQEIMHATHQFFLSKRSLYI
;
A
#
# COMPACT_ATOMS: atom_id res chain seq x y z
N LEU A 1 -8.16 12.59 33.06
CA LEU A 1 -7.02 12.00 33.79
C LEU A 1 -7.33 10.53 34.04
N LEU A 2 -6.44 9.64 33.63
CA LEU A 2 -6.49 8.20 33.91
C LEU A 2 -5.15 7.80 34.53
N ASN A 3 -5.18 7.19 35.71
CA ASN A 3 -3.97 6.71 36.37
C ASN A 3 -3.96 5.18 36.34
N LEU A 4 -2.94 4.60 35.70
CA LEU A 4 -2.67 3.17 35.62
C LEU A 4 -1.24 2.85 36.08
N SER A 5 -0.60 3.74 36.84
CA SER A 5 0.76 3.52 37.31
C SER A 5 0.87 2.33 38.27
N GLU A 6 2.08 1.79 38.41
CA GLU A 6 2.41 0.68 39.31
C GLU A 6 1.57 -0.59 39.08
N ASN A 7 1.33 -0.92 37.81
CA ASN A 7 0.63 -2.13 37.40
C ASN A 7 1.57 -3.07 36.61
N GLN A 8 1.03 -4.19 36.14
CA GLN A 8 1.78 -5.18 35.35
C GLN A 8 1.38 -5.15 33.86
N LEU A 9 0.97 -3.98 33.36
CA LEU A 9 0.52 -3.83 31.99
C LEU A 9 1.72 -3.99 31.04
N LYS A 10 1.69 -5.07 30.26
CA LYS A 10 2.63 -5.27 29.16
C LYS A 10 2.21 -4.55 27.89
N ARG A 11 0.90 -4.33 27.70
CA ARG A 11 0.35 -3.70 26.51
C ARG A 11 -0.82 -2.80 26.86
N LEU A 12 -1.01 -1.78 26.04
CA LEU A 12 -2.24 -0.99 26.03
C LEU A 12 -3.17 -1.42 24.89
N PRO A 13 -4.48 -1.41 25.11
CA PRO A 13 -5.46 -1.54 24.03
C PRO A 13 -5.32 -0.35 23.07
N ALA A 14 -5.44 -0.60 21.76
CA ALA A 14 -5.38 0.46 20.75
C ALA A 14 -6.53 1.46 20.94
N GLU A 15 -7.66 0.99 21.47
CA GLU A 15 -8.88 1.72 21.81
C GLU A 15 -8.63 2.87 22.81
N ILE A 16 -7.48 2.90 23.50
CA ILE A 16 -7.09 4.03 24.35
C ILE A 16 -7.03 5.36 23.55
N VAL A 17 -6.79 5.28 22.24
CA VAL A 17 -6.79 6.45 21.35
C VAL A 17 -8.19 6.98 21.04
N GLU A 18 -9.25 6.24 21.35
CA GLU A 18 -10.64 6.69 21.13
C GLU A 18 -11.13 7.62 22.24
N LEU A 19 -10.46 7.63 23.39
CA LEU A 19 -10.78 8.49 24.53
C LEU A 19 -10.39 9.95 24.23
N LYS A 20 -11.20 10.68 23.47
CA LYS A 20 -10.92 12.06 23.01
C LYS A 20 -10.72 13.07 24.14
N ASN A 21 -11.32 12.84 25.30
CA ASN A 21 -11.22 13.72 26.47
C ASN A 21 -10.07 13.34 27.41
N LEU A 22 -9.30 12.29 27.09
CA LEU A 22 -8.16 11.86 27.89
C LEU A 22 -6.95 12.77 27.61
N THR A 23 -6.68 13.67 28.56
CA THR A 23 -5.57 14.63 28.51
C THR A 23 -4.30 14.18 29.25
N LEU A 24 -4.46 13.33 30.26
CA LEU A 24 -3.38 12.83 31.10
C LEU A 24 -3.59 11.33 31.34
N LEU A 25 -2.53 10.57 31.08
CA LEU A 25 -2.45 9.12 31.28
C LEU A 25 -1.12 8.81 31.96
N ASP A 26 -1.16 8.29 33.18
CA ASP A 26 0.03 7.83 33.90
C ASP A 26 0.16 6.32 33.78
N LEU A 27 1.32 5.87 33.31
CA LEU A 27 1.68 4.47 33.03
C LEU A 27 3.00 4.07 33.69
N SER A 28 3.55 4.95 34.54
CA SER A 28 4.81 4.69 35.25
C SER A 28 4.73 3.39 36.06
N GLY A 29 5.85 2.70 36.26
CA GLY A 29 5.87 1.44 37.01
C GLY A 29 5.23 0.24 36.30
N ASN A 30 4.93 0.32 34.99
CA ASN A 30 4.47 -0.83 34.18
C ASN A 30 5.58 -1.40 33.28
N PRO A 31 5.65 -2.73 33.08
CA PRO A 31 6.57 -3.37 32.14
C PRO A 31 6.05 -3.31 30.69
N LEU A 32 5.76 -2.10 30.19
CA LEU A 32 5.15 -1.91 28.86
C LEU A 32 6.08 -2.32 27.71
N GLU A 33 5.60 -3.26 26.89
CA GLU A 33 6.17 -3.68 25.61
C GLU A 33 5.57 -2.88 24.44
N SER A 34 4.27 -2.56 24.48
CA SER A 34 3.55 -1.86 23.42
C SER A 34 2.44 -0.95 23.98
N PRO A 35 2.52 0.38 23.84
CA PRO A 35 3.63 1.15 23.26
C PRO A 35 4.92 0.99 24.09
N PRO A 36 6.13 1.13 23.48
CA PRO A 36 7.38 1.14 24.23
C PRO A 36 7.39 2.22 25.32
N LEU A 37 8.10 1.98 26.42
CA LEU A 37 8.18 2.92 27.55
C LEU A 37 8.58 4.34 27.14
N ASP A 38 9.53 4.48 26.22
CA ASP A 38 9.97 5.80 25.71
C ASP A 38 8.86 6.57 24.97
N ILE A 39 7.89 5.86 24.39
CA ILE A 39 6.70 6.46 23.77
C ILE A 39 5.66 6.78 24.85
N ALA A 40 5.42 5.86 25.78
CA ALA A 40 4.48 6.06 26.87
C ALA A 40 4.86 7.30 27.73
N ASN A 41 6.15 7.48 28.01
CA ASN A 41 6.68 8.59 28.79
C ASN A 41 6.52 9.97 28.10
N LYS A 42 6.31 10.00 26.78
CA LYS A 42 6.03 11.24 26.03
C LYS A 42 4.56 11.68 26.13
N GLY A 43 3.70 10.87 26.76
CA GLY A 43 2.30 11.20 27.02
C GLY A 43 1.32 10.71 25.96
N ILE A 44 0.04 11.02 26.17
CA ILE A 44 -1.08 10.44 25.42
C ILE A 44 -1.01 10.73 23.90
N GLU A 45 -0.52 11.90 23.49
CA GLU A 45 -0.41 12.23 22.05
C GLU A 45 0.65 11.37 21.33
N ALA A 46 1.76 11.03 22.00
CA ALA A 46 2.75 10.12 21.45
C ALA A 46 2.18 8.70 21.32
N ILE A 47 1.39 8.26 22.29
CA ILE A 47 0.68 6.97 22.26
C ILE A 47 -0.34 6.95 21.11
N ARG A 48 -1.11 8.02 20.91
CA ARG A 48 -2.03 8.17 19.76
C ARG A 48 -1.29 8.05 18.43
N SER A 49 -0.16 8.74 18.31
CA SER A 49 0.66 8.69 17.10
C SER A 49 1.18 7.28 16.82
N TYR A 50 1.66 6.57 17.85
CA TYR A 50 2.13 5.19 17.73
C TYR A 50 1.05 4.22 17.23
N PHE A 51 -0.14 4.24 17.83
CA PHE A 51 -1.22 3.36 17.37
C PHE A 51 -1.73 3.75 15.98
N LYS A 52 -1.78 5.05 15.66
CA LYS A 52 -2.13 5.51 14.31
C LYS A 52 -1.12 5.06 13.25
N SER A 53 0.18 5.01 13.57
CA SER A 53 1.19 4.49 12.63
C SER A 53 1.04 2.98 12.42
N LEU A 54 0.66 2.22 13.45
CA LEU A 54 0.40 0.78 13.32
C LEU A 54 -0.84 0.50 12.45
N GLU A 55 -1.88 1.32 12.55
CA GLU A 55 -3.04 1.23 11.66
C GLU A 55 -2.69 1.59 10.21
N ALA A 56 -1.86 2.62 10.00
CA ALA A 56 -1.39 3.00 8.67
C ALA A 56 -0.55 1.87 8.04
N GLU A 57 0.29 1.20 8.82
CA GLU A 57 1.08 0.04 8.39
C GLU A 57 0.22 -1.20 8.13
N ARG A 58 -0.92 -1.32 8.83
CA ARG A 58 -1.92 -2.38 8.62
C ARG A 58 -2.89 -2.13 7.45
N ARG A 59 -2.86 -0.96 6.81
CA ARG A 59 -3.67 -0.74 5.61
C ARG A 59 -3.26 -1.78 4.57
N ALA A 60 -4.25 -2.51 4.06
CA ALA A 60 -4.04 -3.41 2.95
C ALA A 60 -3.34 -2.62 1.83
N LEU A 61 -2.21 -3.16 1.33
CA LEU A 61 -1.62 -2.69 0.10
C LEU A 61 -2.61 -3.07 -1.02
N ASN A 62 -3.59 -2.21 -1.24
CA ASN A 62 -4.57 -2.31 -2.32
C ASN A 62 -3.89 -1.89 -3.63
N GLU A 63 -2.79 -2.54 -3.96
CA GLU A 63 -1.98 -2.25 -5.11
C GLU A 63 -1.85 -3.52 -5.95
N VAL A 64 -2.14 -3.42 -7.24
CA VAL A 64 -2.06 -4.53 -8.19
C VAL A 64 -1.24 -4.13 -9.40
N LYS A 65 -0.29 -4.99 -9.77
CA LYS A 65 0.48 -4.85 -11.01
C LYS A 65 -0.16 -5.69 -12.12
N VAL A 66 -0.59 -5.08 -13.22
CA VAL A 66 -1.14 -5.78 -14.38
C VAL A 66 -0.08 -5.80 -15.48
N LEU A 67 0.35 -6.99 -15.90
CA LEU A 67 1.33 -7.17 -16.98
C LEU A 67 0.60 -7.63 -18.23
N LEU A 68 0.67 -6.83 -19.30
CA LEU A 68 0.11 -7.21 -20.61
C LEU A 68 1.20 -7.81 -21.48
N VAL A 69 1.07 -9.09 -21.83
CA VAL A 69 2.07 -9.83 -22.62
C VAL A 69 1.45 -10.42 -23.88
N GLY A 70 2.22 -10.45 -24.97
CA GLY A 70 1.76 -11.01 -26.25
C GLY A 70 2.36 -10.29 -27.45
N ASP A 71 2.01 -10.77 -28.63
CA ASP A 71 2.64 -10.33 -29.88
C ASP A 71 2.45 -8.84 -30.19
N GLY A 72 3.35 -8.30 -31.00
CA GLY A 72 3.32 -6.91 -31.41
C GLY A 72 2.12 -6.62 -32.28
N GLY A 73 1.26 -5.68 -31.84
CA GLY A 73 0.03 -5.34 -32.54
C GLY A 73 -1.20 -6.16 -32.11
N ALA A 74 -1.11 -6.99 -31.07
CA ALA A 74 -2.23 -7.74 -30.51
C ALA A 74 -3.33 -6.87 -29.85
N GLY A 75 -3.11 -5.54 -29.73
CA GLY A 75 -4.08 -4.61 -29.14
C GLY A 75 -3.90 -4.31 -27.64
N LYS A 76 -2.79 -4.74 -27.03
CA LYS A 76 -2.50 -4.52 -25.59
C LYS A 76 -2.58 -3.05 -25.18
N THR A 77 -1.91 -2.18 -25.93
CA THR A 77 -1.94 -0.73 -25.71
C THR A 77 -3.35 -0.16 -25.84
N SER A 78 -4.09 -0.58 -26.86
CA SER A 78 -5.48 -0.17 -27.08
C SER A 78 -6.40 -0.64 -25.93
N LEU A 79 -6.17 -1.83 -25.38
CA LEU A 79 -6.91 -2.35 -24.23
C LEU A 79 -6.67 -1.48 -22.98
N VAL A 80 -5.41 -1.14 -22.68
CA VAL A 80 -5.10 -0.23 -21.56
C VAL A 80 -5.77 1.13 -21.75
N LYS A 81 -5.67 1.72 -22.94
CA LYS A 81 -6.34 2.99 -23.26
C LYS A 81 -7.84 2.93 -23.00
N GLN A 82 -8.50 1.88 -23.48
CA GLN A 82 -9.94 1.69 -23.28
C GLN A 82 -10.31 1.50 -21.79
N LEU A 83 -9.50 0.77 -21.02
CA LEU A 83 -9.69 0.64 -19.56
C LEU A 83 -9.54 1.98 -18.82
N LEU A 84 -8.66 2.86 -19.31
CA LEU A 84 -8.46 4.21 -18.79
C LEU A 84 -9.49 5.23 -19.30
N GLY A 85 -10.43 4.81 -20.15
CA GLY A 85 -11.42 5.71 -20.79
C GLY A 85 -10.85 6.61 -21.89
N GLU A 86 -9.67 6.30 -22.41
CA GLU A 86 -9.08 6.99 -23.56
C GLU A 86 -9.73 6.51 -24.87
N GLU A 87 -9.82 7.40 -25.87
CA GLU A 87 -10.38 7.06 -27.18
C GLU A 87 -9.54 6.00 -27.91
N PHE A 88 -10.22 5.14 -28.66
CA PHE A 88 -9.56 4.13 -29.49
C PHE A 88 -8.89 4.78 -30.70
N ASP A 89 -7.59 4.57 -30.86
CA ASP A 89 -6.84 4.96 -32.05
C ASP A 89 -6.59 3.75 -32.96
N LYS A 90 -7.20 3.76 -34.14
CA LYS A 90 -6.98 2.75 -35.20
C LYS A 90 -5.57 2.77 -35.80
N HIS A 91 -4.83 3.86 -35.58
CA HIS A 91 -3.45 4.06 -36.04
C HIS A 91 -2.44 4.01 -34.89
N GLU A 92 -2.83 3.41 -33.76
CA GLU A 92 -1.94 3.22 -32.61
C GLU A 92 -0.60 2.62 -33.07
N PRO A 93 0.52 3.33 -32.85
CA PRO A 93 1.82 2.80 -33.23
C PRO A 93 2.15 1.57 -32.37
N LYS A 94 3.01 0.70 -32.89
CA LYS A 94 3.53 -0.40 -32.07
C LYS A 94 4.28 0.19 -30.86
N THR A 95 3.92 -0.26 -29.67
CA THR A 95 4.63 0.10 -28.44
C THR A 95 6.07 -0.40 -28.51
N HIS A 96 7.01 0.50 -28.20
CA HIS A 96 8.43 0.19 -28.11
C HIS A 96 8.81 0.07 -26.64
N GLY A 97 9.48 -1.01 -26.25
CA GLY A 97 9.91 -1.21 -24.87
C GLY A 97 8.74 -1.48 -23.90
N ILE A 98 8.67 -0.70 -22.81
CA ILE A 98 7.66 -0.84 -21.76
C ILE A 98 6.95 0.50 -21.58
N ASN A 99 5.62 0.50 -21.61
CA ASN A 99 4.80 1.65 -21.22
C ASN A 99 4.18 1.39 -19.84
N LEU A 100 4.32 2.35 -18.94
CA LEU A 100 3.78 2.29 -17.58
C LEU A 100 2.63 3.26 -17.45
N ARG A 101 1.48 2.77 -16.97
CA ARG A 101 0.30 3.59 -16.72
C ARG A 101 -0.28 3.25 -15.36
N ASP A 102 -0.66 4.28 -14.63
CA ASP A 102 -1.29 4.15 -13.33
C ASP A 102 -2.78 4.47 -13.43
N TRP A 103 -3.58 3.70 -12.70
CA TRP A 103 -5.01 3.91 -12.60
C TRP A 103 -5.47 3.73 -11.17
N ASN A 104 -6.22 4.69 -10.66
CA ASN A 104 -6.88 4.58 -9.37
C ASN A 104 -8.31 4.11 -9.62
N ALA A 105 -8.59 2.85 -9.29
CA ALA A 105 -9.90 2.24 -9.34
C ALA A 105 -10.42 2.07 -7.92
N GLU A 106 -11.34 2.97 -7.52
CA GLU A 106 -11.85 3.03 -6.14
C GLU A 106 -10.73 3.20 -5.10
N ASP A 107 -10.51 2.19 -4.25
CA ASP A 107 -9.46 2.13 -3.23
C ASP A 107 -8.24 1.29 -3.67
N ILE A 108 -8.18 0.90 -4.95
CA ILE A 108 -7.11 0.09 -5.54
C ILE A 108 -6.25 0.94 -6.49
N GLN A 109 -4.94 0.90 -6.27
CA GLN A 109 -3.94 1.43 -7.18
C GLN A 109 -3.50 0.35 -8.16
N VAL A 110 -3.75 0.57 -9.46
CA VAL A 110 -3.42 -0.38 -10.53
C VAL A 110 -2.25 0.15 -11.33
N HIS A 111 -1.22 -0.67 -11.50
CA HIS A 111 -0.04 -0.38 -12.31
C HIS A 111 -0.03 -1.26 -13.56
N PHE A 112 -0.35 -0.69 -14.71
CA PHE A 112 -0.27 -1.36 -16.00
C PHE A 112 1.16 -1.31 -16.55
N TRP A 113 1.67 -2.48 -16.90
CA TRP A 113 2.93 -2.69 -17.59
C TRP A 113 2.62 -3.24 -18.97
N ASP A 114 2.53 -2.34 -19.95
CA ASP A 114 2.25 -2.67 -21.35
C ASP A 114 3.56 -2.87 -22.12
N PHE A 115 3.77 -4.11 -22.53
CA PHE A 115 5.00 -4.55 -23.16
C PHE A 115 4.90 -4.49 -24.69
N GLY A 116 5.83 -3.78 -25.32
CA GLY A 116 6.01 -3.81 -26.76
C GLY A 116 6.25 -5.23 -27.25
N GLY A 117 5.49 -5.69 -28.24
CA GLY A 117 5.60 -7.07 -28.74
C GLY A 117 6.77 -7.31 -29.69
N GLN A 118 7.82 -6.48 -29.62
CA GLN A 118 9.13 -6.80 -30.18
C GLN A 118 9.94 -7.42 -29.05
N GLU A 119 10.12 -8.74 -29.11
CA GLU A 119 10.97 -9.58 -28.25
C GLU A 119 11.41 -8.90 -26.95
N ILE A 120 10.53 -8.90 -25.96
CA ILE A 120 11.00 -8.76 -24.59
C ILE A 120 11.70 -10.05 -24.28
N MET A 121 13.02 -9.98 -24.46
CA MET A 121 13.98 -11.06 -24.36
C MET A 121 13.57 -12.06 -23.29
N HIS A 122 13.54 -13.33 -23.67
CA HIS A 122 13.19 -14.49 -22.83
C HIS A 122 13.92 -14.56 -21.46
N ALA A 123 14.95 -13.73 -21.22
CA ALA A 123 15.69 -13.62 -19.96
C ALA A 123 15.16 -12.55 -18.98
N THR A 124 14.47 -11.49 -19.44
CA THR A 124 14.11 -10.36 -18.56
C THR A 124 12.76 -10.54 -17.85
N HIS A 125 11.90 -11.44 -18.34
CA HIS A 125 10.59 -11.74 -17.73
C HIS A 125 10.71 -12.19 -16.27
N GLN A 126 11.77 -12.93 -15.90
CA GLN A 126 11.97 -13.37 -14.51
C GLN A 126 12.09 -12.21 -13.50
N PHE A 127 12.51 -11.02 -13.93
CA PHE A 127 12.60 -9.83 -13.06
C PHE A 127 11.26 -9.12 -12.88
N PHE A 128 10.30 -9.35 -13.77
CA PHE A 128 9.01 -8.65 -13.75
C PHE A 128 7.86 -9.50 -13.22
N LEU A 129 8.06 -10.83 -13.14
CA LEU A 129 7.12 -11.75 -12.52
C LEU A 129 7.21 -11.63 -10.98
N SER A 130 6.22 -10.97 -10.38
CA SER A 130 6.14 -10.76 -8.93
C SER A 130 4.83 -11.29 -8.34
N LYS A 131 4.80 -11.47 -7.01
CA LYS A 131 3.54 -11.65 -6.27
C LYS A 131 2.66 -10.40 -6.43
N ARG A 132 1.34 -10.56 -6.30
CA ARG A 132 0.33 -9.48 -6.48
C ARG A 132 0.30 -8.91 -7.90
N SER A 133 0.45 -9.80 -8.88
CA SER A 133 0.38 -9.45 -10.29
C SER A 133 -0.71 -10.22 -11.01
N LEU A 134 -1.40 -9.54 -11.93
CA LEU A 134 -2.32 -10.14 -12.89
C LEU A 134 -1.67 -10.14 -14.27
N TYR A 135 -1.76 -11.26 -14.98
CA TYR A 135 -1.23 -11.41 -16.34
C TYR A 135 -2.38 -11.46 -17.32
N ILE A 136 -2.33 -10.61 -18.33
CA ILE A 136 -3.34 -10.50 -19.39
C ILE A 136 -2.65 -10.67 -20.74
#